data_AF-A0A961MBI8-F1
#
_entry.id   AF-A0A961MBI8-F1
#
_cell.length_a   1.000
_cell.length_b   1.000
_cell.length_c   1.000
_cell.angle_alpha   90.00
_cell.angle_beta   90.00
_cell.angle_gamma   90.00
#
_symmetry.space_group_name_H-M   'P 1'
#
loop_
_entity.id
_entity.type
_entity.pdbx_description
1 polymer ?
#
loop_
_entity_poly.entity_id
_entity_poly.type
_entity_poly.pdbx_seq_one_letter_code
_entity_poly.pdbx_strand_id
1 'polypeptide(L)'
;MPQPPALTDRAALERFRTRAHRDPALFLHEDVADEVQERLAEVNRTFTAPAVVTGFPQLWADRMPGARIVADTPVLDLEAGAHDLVVHALALHWADDPLGQIIQCRRALKPDGLFIGVMFGGQSLHELRAVLAQA
;
A
#
# COMPACT_ATOMS: atom_id res chain seq x y z
N MET A 1 -26.08 -13.91 1.81
CA MET A 1 -25.68 -13.08 0.66
C MET A 1 -24.59 -13.84 -0.09
N PRO A 2 -24.62 -13.92 -1.43
CA PRO A 2 -23.54 -14.53 -2.19
C PRO A 2 -22.25 -13.73 -2.00
N GLN A 3 -21.12 -14.44 -1.86
CA GLN A 3 -19.80 -13.82 -1.77
C GLN A 3 -19.46 -13.15 -3.11
N PRO A 4 -19.00 -11.89 -3.12
CA PRO A 4 -18.55 -11.26 -4.35
C PRO A 4 -17.42 -12.08 -5.00
N PRO A 5 -17.36 -12.14 -6.34
CA PRO A 5 -16.30 -12.87 -7.04
C PRO A 5 -14.93 -12.27 -6.70
N ALA A 6 -13.95 -13.13 -6.45
CA ALA A 6 -12.55 -12.71 -6.33
C ALA A 6 -12.08 -12.13 -7.67
N LEU A 7 -11.52 -10.92 -7.62
CA LEU A 7 -10.94 -10.22 -8.75
C LEU A 7 -9.45 -10.52 -8.87
N THR A 8 -8.78 -10.75 -7.74
CA THR A 8 -7.34 -11.00 -7.68
C THR A 8 -7.00 -12.41 -7.23
N ASP A 9 -6.16 -13.11 -7.99
CA ASP A 9 -5.52 -14.36 -7.51
C ASP A 9 -4.43 -14.02 -6.48
N ARG A 10 -4.82 -14.00 -5.19
CA ARG A 10 -3.90 -13.73 -4.07
C ARG A 10 -2.75 -14.73 -3.98
N ALA A 11 -2.99 -16.00 -4.32
CA ALA A 11 -1.93 -17.00 -4.26
C ALA A 11 -0.86 -16.73 -5.33
N ALA A 12 -1.26 -16.34 -6.54
CA ALA A 12 -0.32 -15.91 -7.58
C ALA A 12 0.43 -14.63 -7.17
N LEU A 13 -0.28 -13.64 -6.64
CA LEU A 13 0.32 -12.38 -6.18
C LEU A 13 1.41 -12.62 -5.13
N GLU A 14 1.15 -13.44 -4.10
CA GLU A 14 2.13 -13.75 -3.05
C GLU A 14 3.34 -14.52 -3.59
N ARG A 15 3.13 -15.44 -4.55
CA ARG A 15 4.24 -16.10 -5.25
C ARG A 15 5.11 -15.10 -6.02
N PHE A 16 4.50 -14.14 -6.70
CA PHE A 16 5.24 -13.11 -7.43
C PHE A 16 6.01 -12.17 -6.51
N ARG A 17 5.42 -11.75 -5.38
CA ARG A 17 6.11 -10.96 -4.34
C ARG A 17 7.28 -11.72 -3.73
N THR A 18 7.07 -12.98 -3.35
CA THR A 18 8.13 -13.85 -2.83
C THR A 18 9.29 -14.00 -3.82
N ARG A 19 8.99 -14.12 -5.12
CA ARG A 19 10.02 -14.15 -6.17
C ARG A 19 10.76 -12.82 -6.26
N ALA A 20 10.04 -11.70 -6.28
CA ALA A 20 10.63 -10.36 -6.36
C ALA A 20 11.58 -10.06 -5.18
N HIS A 21 11.32 -10.60 -3.98
CA HIS A 21 12.21 -10.46 -2.84
C HIS A 21 13.59 -11.14 -3.01
N ARG A 22 13.73 -12.10 -3.93
CA ARG A 22 15.00 -12.82 -4.13
C ARG A 22 15.99 -12.03 -4.98
N ASP A 23 15.49 -11.20 -5.89
CA ASP A 23 16.26 -10.31 -6.75
C ASP A 23 15.46 -9.01 -6.96
N PRO A 24 15.56 -8.06 -6.01
CA PRO A 24 14.63 -6.93 -5.94
C PRO A 24 14.85 -5.90 -7.06
N ALA A 25 13.85 -5.74 -7.92
CA ALA A 25 13.72 -4.59 -8.83
C ALA A 25 12.51 -3.75 -8.39
N LEU A 26 12.69 -2.94 -7.34
CA LEU A 26 11.60 -2.26 -6.62
C LEU A 26 11.43 -0.77 -6.98
N PHE A 27 11.98 -0.30 -8.11
CA PHE A 27 12.02 1.12 -8.46
C PHE A 27 10.66 1.85 -8.33
N LEU A 28 9.55 1.25 -8.75
CA LEU A 28 8.22 1.86 -8.59
C LEU A 28 7.81 2.00 -7.12
N HIS A 29 8.19 1.04 -6.27
CA HIS A 29 7.91 1.12 -4.84
C HIS A 29 8.82 2.14 -4.16
N GLU A 30 10.08 2.24 -4.59
CA GLU A 30 11.04 3.24 -4.13
C GLU A 30 10.56 4.65 -4.47
N ASP A 31 10.20 4.91 -5.74
CA ASP A 31 9.64 6.18 -6.20
C ASP A 31 8.40 6.58 -5.39
N VAL A 32 7.49 5.63 -5.15
CA VAL A 32 6.29 5.87 -4.34
C VAL A 32 6.63 6.20 -2.89
N ALA A 33 7.60 5.51 -2.30
CA ALA A 33 7.97 5.76 -0.91
C ALA A 33 8.65 7.13 -0.77
N ASP A 34 9.49 7.51 -1.74
CA ASP A 34 10.17 8.81 -1.78
C ASP A 34 9.16 9.96 -1.98
N GLU A 35 8.21 9.82 -2.91
CA GLU A 35 7.10 10.78 -3.10
C GLU A 35 6.25 10.94 -1.83
N VAL A 36 5.92 9.83 -1.15
CA VAL A 36 5.16 9.90 0.11
C VAL A 36 5.95 10.65 1.20
N GLN A 37 7.27 10.41 1.31
CA GLN A 37 8.11 11.14 2.26
C GLN A 37 8.17 12.63 1.94
N GLU A 38 8.32 13.00 0.66
CA GLU A 38 8.32 14.39 0.22
C GLU A 38 7.01 15.08 0.61
N ARG A 39 5.86 14.46 0.30
CA ARG A 39 4.54 14.99 0.67
C ARG A 39 4.38 15.15 2.18
N LEU A 40 4.87 14.20 2.97
CA LEU A 40 4.80 14.29 4.43
C LEU A 40 5.71 15.39 5.00
N ALA A 41 6.86 15.65 4.37
CA ALA A 41 7.78 16.72 4.78
C ALA A 41 7.18 18.12 4.57
N GLU A 42 6.28 18.30 3.60
CA GLU A 42 5.57 19.55 3.36
C GLU A 42 4.43 19.82 4.38
N VAL A 43 4.00 18.79 5.12
CA VAL A 43 2.96 18.92 6.14
C VAL A 43 3.57 19.45 7.43
N ASN A 44 3.08 20.60 7.93
CA ASN A 44 3.48 21.14 9.23
C ASN A 44 2.83 20.38 10.40
N ARG A 45 3.13 19.08 10.51
CA ARG A 45 2.62 18.17 11.54
C ARG A 45 3.59 17.01 11.75
N THR A 46 3.78 16.61 13.01
CA THR A 46 4.45 15.35 13.35
C THR A 46 3.44 14.22 13.47
N PHE A 47 3.67 13.11 12.75
CA PHE A 47 2.91 11.88 12.90
C PHE A 47 3.61 10.97 13.92
N THR A 48 2.84 10.45 14.88
CA THR A 48 3.34 9.72 16.06
C THR A 48 2.91 8.25 16.08
N ALA A 49 1.87 7.91 15.31
CA ALA A 49 1.38 6.54 15.20
C ALA A 49 1.10 6.19 13.73
N PRO A 50 2.11 6.26 12.84
CA PRO A 50 1.90 5.93 11.44
C PRO A 50 1.66 4.44 11.22
N ALA A 51 0.87 4.10 10.22
CA ALA A 51 0.72 2.76 9.69
C ALA A 51 0.90 2.74 8.17
N VAL A 52 1.46 1.64 7.67
CA VAL A 52 1.65 1.42 6.24
C VAL A 52 1.06 0.07 5.85
N VAL A 53 0.09 0.08 4.95
CA VAL A 53 -0.45 -1.13 4.30
C VAL A 53 0.34 -1.37 3.03
N THR A 54 1.06 -2.49 2.93
CA THR A 54 1.95 -2.76 1.80
C THR A 54 2.21 -4.24 1.55
N GLY A 55 2.59 -4.57 0.31
CA GLY A 55 3.14 -5.88 -0.05
C GLY A 55 4.66 -6.00 0.11
N PHE A 56 5.37 -4.89 0.39
CA PHE A 56 6.84 -4.85 0.51
C PHE A 56 7.26 -4.21 1.83
N PRO A 57 7.18 -4.95 2.96
CA PRO A 57 7.29 -4.38 4.29
C PRO A 57 8.67 -3.80 4.62
N GLN A 58 9.76 -4.40 4.13
CA GLN A 58 11.12 -3.97 4.45
C GLN A 58 11.41 -2.54 3.94
N LEU A 59 10.92 -2.21 2.75
CA LEU A 59 11.11 -0.89 2.14
C LEU A 59 10.59 0.25 3.04
N TRP A 60 9.45 0.02 3.68
CA TRP A 60 8.77 0.99 4.53
C TRP A 60 9.28 1.01 5.96
N ALA A 61 9.75 -0.13 6.48
CA ALA A 61 10.36 -0.20 7.81
C ALA A 61 11.61 0.70 7.91
N ASP A 62 12.43 0.72 6.85
CA ASP A 62 13.64 1.55 6.80
C ASP A 62 13.32 3.05 6.62
N ARG A 63 12.29 3.35 5.81
CA ARG A 63 11.89 4.72 5.45
C ARG A 63 11.00 5.40 6.47
N MET A 64 10.27 4.65 7.29
CA MET A 64 9.37 5.18 8.30
C MET A 64 9.52 4.41 9.62
N PRO A 65 10.64 4.64 10.34
CA PRO A 65 10.87 3.97 11.62
C PRO A 65 9.71 4.20 12.60
N GLY A 66 9.24 3.13 13.22
CA GLY A 66 8.12 3.17 14.17
C GLY A 66 6.73 3.06 13.53
N ALA A 67 6.61 2.98 12.21
CA ALA A 67 5.34 2.70 11.56
C ALA A 67 4.87 1.26 11.80
N ARG A 68 3.56 1.08 12.03
CA ARG A 68 2.93 -0.24 12.00
C ARG A 68 2.84 -0.71 10.55
N ILE A 69 3.66 -1.70 10.18
CA ILE A 69 3.62 -2.29 8.85
C ILE A 69 2.57 -3.40 8.82
N VAL A 70 1.61 -3.28 7.90
CA VAL A 70 0.44 -4.14 7.78
C VAL A 70 0.40 -4.75 6.38
N ALA A 71 0.12 -6.05 6.31
CA ALA A 71 -0.10 -6.72 5.04
C ALA A 71 -1.43 -6.26 4.41
N ASP A 72 -1.49 -6.21 3.08
CA ASP A 72 -2.69 -5.81 2.33
C ASP A 72 -3.75 -6.92 2.24
N THR A 73 -3.99 -7.64 3.35
CA THR A 73 -5.02 -8.68 3.45
C THR A 73 -6.42 -8.08 3.39
N PRO A 74 -7.47 -8.86 3.02
CA PRO A 74 -8.84 -8.34 2.91
C PRO A 74 -9.33 -7.63 4.18
N VAL A 75 -8.98 -8.19 5.34
CA VAL A 75 -9.12 -7.53 6.64
C VAL A 75 -7.75 -7.02 7.06
N LEU A 76 -7.62 -5.71 7.22
CA LEU A 76 -6.39 -5.05 7.63
C LEU A 76 -6.22 -5.19 9.14
N ASP A 77 -5.02 -5.57 9.57
CA ASP A 77 -4.64 -5.63 10.98
C ASP A 77 -4.32 -4.22 11.51
N LEU A 78 -5.34 -3.37 11.53
CA LEU A 78 -5.30 -1.99 12.00
C LEU A 78 -6.31 -1.80 13.13
N GLU A 79 -5.83 -1.29 14.25
CA GLU A 79 -6.68 -0.97 15.40
C GLU A 79 -7.47 0.32 15.15
N ALA A 80 -8.75 0.31 15.51
CA ALA A 80 -9.64 1.46 15.31
C ALA A 80 -9.19 2.67 16.15
N GLY A 81 -9.09 3.85 15.53
CA GLY A 81 -8.68 5.09 16.21
C GLY A 81 -7.24 5.10 16.75
N ALA A 82 -6.38 4.16 16.35
CA ALA A 82 -5.01 4.06 16.85
C ALA A 82 -4.00 4.95 16.09
N HIS A 83 -4.31 5.33 14.86
CA HIS A 83 -3.34 5.91 13.93
C HIS A 83 -3.60 7.37 13.59
N ASP A 84 -2.55 8.18 13.43
CA ASP A 84 -2.65 9.56 12.94
C ASP A 84 -2.24 9.71 11.47
N LEU A 85 -1.61 8.68 10.90
CA LEU A 85 -1.29 8.52 9.48
C LEU A 85 -1.54 7.07 9.07
N VAL A 86 -2.21 6.88 7.93
CA VAL A 86 -2.28 5.58 7.25
C VAL A 86 -1.87 5.76 5.79
N VAL A 87 -0.81 5.08 5.38
CA VAL A 87 -0.38 5.00 3.98
C VAL A 87 -0.80 3.65 3.41
N HIS A 88 -1.54 3.65 2.31
CA HIS A 88 -1.84 2.43 1.54
C HIS A 88 -1.00 2.42 0.27
N ALA A 89 0.09 1.66 0.30
CA ALA A 89 1.21 1.78 -0.61
C ALA A 89 1.15 0.72 -1.74
N LEU A 90 0.69 1.13 -2.93
CA LEU A 90 0.64 0.33 -4.15
C LEU A 90 -0.04 -1.04 -3.96
N ALA A 91 -1.11 -1.08 -3.16
CA ALA A 91 -1.81 -2.32 -2.85
C ALA A 91 -3.33 -2.27 -3.11
N LEU A 92 -3.97 -1.09 -3.16
CA LEU A 92 -5.43 -0.98 -3.39
C LEU A 92 -5.90 -1.62 -4.70
N HIS A 93 -5.08 -1.57 -5.76
CA HIS A 93 -5.42 -2.16 -7.05
C HIS A 93 -5.37 -3.71 -7.07
N TRP A 94 -4.92 -4.34 -5.97
CA TRP A 94 -4.96 -5.78 -5.74
C TRP A 94 -6.09 -6.22 -4.79
N ALA A 95 -6.88 -5.27 -4.28
CA ALA A 95 -7.97 -5.58 -3.36
C ALA A 95 -9.25 -5.96 -4.13
N ASP A 96 -9.93 -7.01 -3.68
CA ASP A 96 -11.27 -7.38 -4.19
C ASP A 96 -12.34 -6.37 -3.75
N ASP A 97 -12.11 -5.64 -2.65
CA ASP A 97 -12.94 -4.54 -2.15
C ASP A 97 -12.06 -3.33 -1.76
N PRO A 98 -11.65 -2.49 -2.73
CA PRO A 98 -10.84 -1.31 -2.46
C PRO A 98 -11.55 -0.29 -1.56
N LEU A 99 -12.88 -0.18 -1.66
CA LEU A 99 -13.66 0.73 -0.81
C LEU A 99 -13.68 0.23 0.64
N GLY A 100 -13.88 -1.07 0.85
CA GLY A 100 -13.79 -1.70 2.16
C GLY A 100 -12.42 -1.51 2.80
N GLN A 101 -11.34 -1.57 2.03
CA GLN A 101 -9.98 -1.25 2.50
C GLN A 101 -9.87 0.22 2.95
N ILE A 102 -10.34 1.18 2.15
CA ILE A 102 -10.33 2.62 2.50
C ILE A 102 -11.16 2.87 3.76
N ILE A 103 -12.32 2.22 3.91
CA ILE A 103 -13.16 2.31 5.11
C ILE A 103 -12.43 1.78 6.34
N GLN A 104 -11.72 0.65 6.22
CA GLN A 104 -10.89 0.11 7.30
C GLN A 104 -9.78 1.09 7.71
N CYS A 105 -9.05 1.65 6.74
CA CYS A 105 -8.07 2.71 7.00
C CYS A 105 -8.71 3.93 7.69
N ARG A 106 -9.88 4.37 7.23
CA ARG A 106 -10.60 5.51 7.82
C ARG A 106 -11.06 5.26 9.25
N ARG A 107 -11.40 4.01 9.61
CA ARG A 107 -11.74 3.59 10.98
C ARG A 107 -10.50 3.50 11.88
N ALA A 108 -9.36 3.14 11.31
CA ALA A 108 -8.08 3.09 12.01
C ALA A 108 -7.55 4.48 12.39
N LEU A 109 -7.92 5.50 11.62
CA LEU A 109 -7.51 6.89 11.87
C LEU A 109 -8.23 7.50 13.07
N LYS A 110 -7.45 8.21 13.90
CA LYS A 110 -7.90 9.20 14.89
C LYS A 110 -8.66 10.35 14.20
N PRO A 111 -9.44 11.16 14.94
CA PRO A 111 -9.89 12.46 14.44
C PRO A 111 -8.72 13.26 13.88
N ASP A 112 -8.95 13.94 12.76
CA ASP A 112 -7.94 14.66 11.98
C ASP A 112 -6.76 13.81 11.48
N GLY A 113 -6.85 12.48 11.48
CA GLY A 113 -5.83 11.59 10.90
C GLY A 113 -5.72 11.73 9.38
N LEU A 114 -4.51 11.54 8.84
CA LEU A 114 -4.23 11.62 7.41
C LEU A 114 -4.26 10.23 6.76
N PHE A 115 -4.96 10.12 5.62
CA PHE A 115 -4.88 8.96 4.74
C PHE A 115 -4.13 9.34 3.46
N ILE A 116 -3.17 8.51 3.05
CA ILE A 116 -2.50 8.60 1.76
C ILE A 116 -2.68 7.26 1.04
N GLY A 117 -3.33 7.25 -0.11
CA GLY A 117 -3.45 6.08 -0.97
C GLY A 117 -2.64 6.25 -2.25
N VAL A 118 -1.76 5.30 -2.56
CA VAL A 118 -0.97 5.30 -3.79
C VAL A 118 -1.33 4.08 -4.61
N MET A 119 -1.74 4.29 -5.86
CA MET A 119 -2.22 3.24 -6.75
C MET A 119 -1.96 3.59 -8.21
N PHE A 120 -1.85 2.56 -9.05
CA PHE A 120 -1.80 2.76 -10.49
C PHE A 120 -3.17 3.19 -11.03
N GLY A 121 -3.16 4.17 -11.92
CA GLY A 121 -4.33 4.58 -12.69
C GLY A 121 -4.53 3.72 -13.94
N GLY A 122 -5.59 4.01 -14.70
CA GLY A 122 -6.04 3.12 -15.78
C GLY A 122 -5.01 2.80 -16.87
N GLN A 123 -4.19 3.75 -17.31
CA GLN A 123 -3.15 3.54 -18.33
C GLN A 123 -1.72 3.60 -17.76
N SER A 124 -1.57 3.62 -16.44
CA SER A 124 -0.24 3.61 -15.81
C SER A 124 0.52 2.34 -16.20
N LEU A 125 1.82 2.48 -16.47
CA LEU A 125 2.74 1.39 -16.85
C LEU A 125 2.40 0.70 -18.19
N HIS A 126 1.55 1.30 -19.04
CA HIS A 126 1.21 0.70 -20.33
C HIS A 126 2.45 0.45 -21.21
N GLU A 127 3.33 1.45 -21.38
CA GLU A 127 4.53 1.25 -22.20
C GLU A 127 5.50 0.25 -21.57
N LEU A 128 5.68 0.30 -20.25
CA LEU A 128 6.52 -0.65 -19.52
C LEU A 128 6.05 -2.09 -19.76
N ARG A 129 4.73 -2.32 -19.67
CA ARG A 129 4.14 -3.63 -19.94
C ARG A 129 4.33 -4.04 -21.40
N ALA A 130 4.20 -3.12 -22.35
CA ALA A 130 4.39 -3.39 -23.76
C ALA A 130 5.84 -3.83 -24.05
N VAL A 131 6.83 -3.12 -23.51
CA VAL A 131 8.25 -3.45 -23.69
C VAL A 131 8.61 -4.80 -23.07
N LEU A 132 8.16 -5.07 -21.83
CA LEU A 132 8.43 -6.34 -21.15
C LEU A 132 7.75 -7.55 -21.81
N ALA A 133 6.62 -7.35 -22.49
CA ALA A 133 5.94 -8.43 -23.22
C ALA A 133 6.58 -8.74 -24.58
N GLN A 134 7.36 -7.80 -25.13
CA GLN A 134 8.05 -7.95 -26.41
C GLN A 134 9.49 -8.47 -26.28
N ALA A 135 10.04 -8.46 -25.06
CA ALA A 135 11.37 -8.97 -24.72
C ALA A 135 11.36 -10.49 -24.48
#